data_AF-A0A178JE20-F1
#
_entry.id   AF-A0A178JE20-F1
#
_cell.length_a   1.000
_cell.length_b   1.000
_cell.length_c   1.000
_cell.angle_alpha   90.00
_cell.angle_beta   90.00
_cell.angle_gamma   90.00
#
_symmetry.space_group_name_H-M   'P 1'
#
loop_
_entity.id
_entity.type
_entity.pdbx_description
1 polymer ?
#
loop_
_entity_poly.entity_id
_entity_poly.type
_entity_poly.pdbx_seq_one_letter_code
_entity_poly.pdbx_strand_id
1 'polypeptide(L)'
;MTLQAQYFASILDFVQSESSDICVQLSHSIADWQTKIDLLKQQFNQLPHLAGDIVLGLSQADSKLDIEVVILYRGLVFPLVIDLDSEKYNEELKANIHQQARRLKECHIESKPKFIVPVQVAINATPQGGAITVSEDLVADTMCDTGEHLAALIEHFSNQYKDDQIILSDWLDSDYEIT
;
A
#
# COMPACT_ATOMS: atom_id res chain seq x y z
N MET A 1 19.81 4.18 6.65
CA MET A 1 18.92 5.32 6.31
C MET A 1 17.50 4.85 6.53
N THR A 2 16.57 5.66 7.03
CA THR A 2 15.22 5.18 7.36
C THR A 2 14.17 5.70 6.39
N LEU A 3 13.01 5.04 6.38
CA LEU A 3 11.85 5.49 5.63
C LEU A 3 11.21 6.71 6.31
N GLN A 4 10.63 7.61 5.52
CA GLN A 4 9.85 8.74 6.03
C GLN A 4 8.39 8.55 5.65
N ALA A 5 7.49 8.66 6.62
CA ALA A 5 6.06 8.62 6.43
C ALA A 5 5.44 9.96 6.84
N GLN A 6 4.42 10.41 6.11
CA GLN A 6 3.67 11.61 6.46
C GLN A 6 2.60 11.31 7.53
N TYR A 7 1.99 10.13 7.43
CA TYR A 7 1.06 9.61 8.42
C TYR A 7 1.22 8.10 8.54
N PHE A 8 1.06 7.56 9.74
CA PHE A 8 0.98 6.12 9.96
C PHE A 8 0.15 5.84 11.21
N ALA A 9 -0.59 4.73 11.19
CA ALA A 9 -1.40 4.28 12.32
C ALA A 9 -1.77 2.80 12.17
N SER A 10 -2.29 2.20 13.24
CA SER A 10 -3.00 0.93 13.11
C SER A 10 -4.24 1.11 12.23
N ILE A 11 -4.64 0.07 11.51
CA ILE A 11 -5.86 0.10 10.68
C ILE A 11 -7.08 0.46 11.54
N LEU A 12 -7.13 -0.03 12.78
CA LEU A 12 -8.19 0.27 13.73
C LEU A 12 -8.26 1.78 14.03
N ASP A 13 -7.13 2.39 14.41
CA ASP A 13 -7.06 3.81 14.74
C ASP A 13 -7.32 4.69 13.51
N PHE A 14 -6.82 4.28 12.35
CA PHE A 14 -7.05 4.97 11.08
C PHE A 14 -8.54 5.04 10.75
N VAL A 15 -9.28 3.93 10.89
CA VAL A 15 -10.73 3.88 10.62
C VAL A 15 -11.52 4.73 11.61
N GLN A 16 -11.09 4.82 12.87
CA GLN A 16 -11.75 5.60 13.92
C GLN A 16 -11.43 7.11 13.87
N SER A 17 -10.30 7.48 13.28
CA SER A 17 -9.88 8.87 13.17
C SER A 17 -10.74 9.64 12.16
N GLU A 18 -10.90 10.94 12.31
CA GLU A 18 -11.60 11.79 11.34
C GLU A 18 -10.75 11.95 10.06
N SER A 19 -11.37 11.85 8.88
CA SER A 19 -10.63 11.95 7.60
C SER A 19 -9.95 13.32 7.45
N SER A 20 -10.58 14.39 7.95
CA SER A 20 -10.02 15.75 7.93
C SER A 20 -8.72 15.86 8.73
N ASP A 21 -8.62 15.19 9.88
CA ASP A 21 -7.44 15.29 10.76
C ASP A 21 -6.22 14.60 10.13
N ILE A 22 -6.46 13.50 9.40
CA ILE A 22 -5.44 12.79 8.65
C ILE A 22 -5.00 13.64 7.46
N CYS A 23 -5.93 14.20 6.68
CA CYS A 23 -5.61 15.03 5.51
C CYS A 23 -4.71 16.22 5.84
N VAL A 24 -4.86 16.84 7.02
CA VAL A 24 -4.03 17.99 7.44
C VAL A 24 -2.55 17.62 7.57
N GLN A 25 -2.23 16.36 7.83
CA GLN A 25 -0.86 15.86 7.96
C GLN A 25 -0.23 15.51 6.61
N LEU A 26 -1.05 15.35 5.56
CA LEU A 26 -0.60 14.94 4.25
C LEU A 26 -0.24 16.15 3.39
N SER A 27 0.91 16.05 2.75
CA SER A 27 1.39 17.02 1.78
C SER A 27 0.66 16.79 0.45
N HIS A 28 0.15 17.86 -0.17
CA HIS A 28 -0.69 17.91 -1.38
C HIS A 28 -2.21 17.79 -1.16
N SER A 29 -2.95 18.24 -2.18
CA SER A 29 -4.41 18.42 -2.29
C SER A 29 -5.27 17.64 -1.27
N ILE A 30 -5.81 18.37 -0.29
CA ILE A 30 -6.68 17.83 0.78
C ILE A 30 -7.90 17.09 0.22
N ALA A 31 -8.47 17.57 -0.90
CA ALA A 31 -9.68 17.01 -1.49
C ALA A 31 -9.45 15.61 -2.09
N ASP A 32 -8.30 15.41 -2.75
CA ASP A 32 -7.95 14.12 -3.35
C ASP A 32 -7.64 13.11 -2.24
N TRP A 33 -6.92 13.55 -1.21
CA TRP A 33 -6.63 12.72 -0.04
C TRP A 33 -7.88 12.32 0.73
N GLN A 34 -8.86 13.21 0.87
CA GLN A 34 -10.10 12.89 1.55
C GLN A 34 -10.83 11.74 0.85
N THR A 35 -10.96 11.81 -0.48
CA THR A 35 -11.58 10.75 -1.29
C THR A 35 -10.83 9.43 -1.15
N LYS A 36 -9.49 9.47 -1.20
CA LYS A 36 -8.63 8.28 -1.03
C LYS A 36 -8.79 7.65 0.36
N ILE A 37 -8.79 8.47 1.42
CA ILE A 37 -8.94 8.02 2.81
C ILE A 37 -10.31 7.41 3.04
N ASP A 38 -11.38 8.05 2.54
CA ASP A 38 -12.75 7.54 2.70
C ASP A 38 -12.92 6.18 2.00
N LEU A 39 -12.34 6.01 0.81
CA LEU A 39 -12.29 4.71 0.11
C LEU A 39 -11.54 3.66 0.95
N LEU A 40 -10.35 3.98 1.45
CA LEU A 40 -9.56 3.04 2.25
C LEU A 40 -10.28 2.64 3.54
N LYS A 41 -10.91 3.59 4.23
CA LYS A 41 -11.72 3.33 5.43
C LYS A 41 -12.90 2.42 5.13
N GLN A 42 -13.59 2.65 4.02
CA GLN A 42 -14.68 1.77 3.60
C GLN A 42 -14.17 0.33 3.41
N GLN A 43 -13.02 0.17 2.76
CA GLN A 43 -12.43 -1.15 2.51
C GLN A 43 -11.94 -1.82 3.80
N PHE A 44 -11.30 -1.07 4.71
CA PHE A 44 -10.86 -1.63 5.98
C PHE A 44 -12.01 -2.09 6.87
N ASN A 45 -13.15 -1.40 6.87
CA ASN A 45 -14.36 -1.86 7.57
C ASN A 45 -14.90 -3.20 7.06
N GLN A 46 -14.50 -3.63 5.85
CA GLN A 46 -14.88 -4.93 5.29
C GLN A 46 -13.87 -6.03 5.63
N LEU A 47 -12.67 -5.69 6.15
CA LEU A 47 -11.70 -6.70 6.56
C LEU A 47 -12.21 -7.46 7.80
N PRO A 48 -12.05 -8.78 7.84
CA PRO A 48 -12.49 -9.58 8.99
C PRO A 48 -11.69 -9.29 10.27
N HIS A 49 -10.46 -8.77 10.11
CA HIS A 49 -9.62 -8.35 11.22
C HIS A 49 -8.94 -7.03 10.87
N LEU A 50 -8.95 -6.09 11.81
CA LEU A 50 -8.27 -4.78 11.69
C LEU A 50 -6.84 -4.84 12.26
N ALA A 51 -6.27 -6.04 12.37
CA ALA A 51 -4.92 -6.28 12.88
C ALA A 51 -3.89 -6.07 11.76
N GLY A 52 -3.52 -4.82 11.55
CA GLY A 52 -2.50 -4.38 10.62
C GLY A 52 -2.31 -2.87 10.74
N ASP A 53 -1.44 -2.34 9.90
CA ASP A 53 -1.03 -0.94 9.94
C ASP A 53 -1.14 -0.32 8.55
N ILE A 54 -1.35 0.99 8.50
CA ILE A 54 -1.35 1.78 7.28
C ILE A 54 -0.31 2.90 7.40
N VAL A 55 0.37 3.15 6.29
CA VAL A 55 1.32 4.24 6.11
C VAL A 55 0.91 5.04 4.88
N LEU A 56 0.89 6.37 5.01
CA LEU A 56 0.57 7.30 3.93
C LEU A 56 1.75 8.22 3.65
N GLY A 57 1.98 8.50 2.37
CA GLY A 57 3.07 9.36 1.89
C GLY A 57 4.43 8.81 2.29
N LEU A 58 4.68 7.53 1.99
CA LEU A 58 5.95 6.88 2.27
C LEU A 58 6.98 7.33 1.25
N SER A 59 8.08 7.90 1.72
CA SER A 59 9.16 8.36 0.88
C SER A 59 10.54 8.07 1.47
N GLN A 60 11.54 8.06 0.59
CA GLN A 60 12.93 8.05 0.99
C GLN A 60 13.69 8.96 0.02
N ALA A 61 14.29 10.02 0.58
CA ALA A 61 14.79 11.18 -0.17
C ALA A 61 15.87 10.87 -1.21
N ASP A 62 16.72 9.88 -0.96
CA ASP A 62 17.90 9.57 -1.79
C ASP A 62 17.65 8.45 -2.82
N SER A 63 16.59 7.66 -2.65
CA SER A 63 16.31 6.46 -3.46
C SER A 63 15.13 6.63 -4.43
N LYS A 64 14.56 7.85 -4.50
CA LYS A 64 13.34 8.14 -5.28
C LYS A 64 12.21 7.15 -4.97
N LEU A 65 12.17 6.67 -3.73
CA LEU A 65 11.06 5.90 -3.22
C LEU A 65 9.96 6.90 -2.87
N ASP A 66 8.80 6.75 -3.49
CA ASP A 66 7.63 7.58 -3.24
C ASP A 66 6.39 6.72 -3.49
N ILE A 67 5.70 6.36 -2.40
CA ILE A 67 4.54 5.48 -2.42
C ILE A 67 3.42 6.19 -1.64
N GLU A 68 2.28 6.37 -2.30
CA GLU A 68 1.15 7.08 -1.70
C GLU A 68 0.62 6.37 -0.46
N VAL A 69 0.43 5.04 -0.56
CA VAL A 69 -0.17 4.25 0.51
C VAL A 69 0.57 2.93 0.63
N VAL A 70 0.89 2.52 1.85
CA VAL A 70 1.38 1.17 2.14
C VAL A 70 0.51 0.57 3.24
N ILE A 71 0.01 -0.63 3.01
CA ILE A 71 -0.75 -1.40 3.99
C ILE A 71 0.11 -2.57 4.43
N LEU A 72 0.30 -2.71 5.74
CA LEU A 72 0.97 -3.83 6.38
C LEU A 72 -0.11 -4.73 6.97
N TYR A 73 -0.30 -5.92 6.41
CA TYR A 73 -1.39 -6.80 6.85
C TYR A 73 -0.98 -8.26 6.85
N ARG A 74 -1.07 -8.90 8.03
CA ARG A 74 -0.74 -10.32 8.26
C ARG A 74 0.62 -10.75 7.68
N GLY A 75 1.62 -9.90 7.84
CA GLY A 75 2.98 -10.18 7.39
C GLY A 75 3.26 -9.87 5.92
N LEU A 76 2.28 -9.31 5.19
CA LEU A 76 2.44 -8.88 3.80
C LEU A 76 2.52 -7.36 3.72
N VAL A 77 3.17 -6.87 2.65
CA VAL A 77 3.27 -5.44 2.32
C VAL A 77 2.50 -5.17 1.04
N PHE A 78 1.54 -4.24 1.10
CA PHE A 78 0.75 -3.83 -0.05
C PHE A 78 1.04 -2.35 -0.34
N PRO A 79 1.98 -2.02 -1.25
CA PRO A 79 2.13 -0.67 -1.74
C PRO A 79 1.04 -0.36 -2.78
N LEU A 80 0.38 0.78 -2.66
CA LEU A 80 -0.71 1.20 -3.52
C LEU A 80 -0.49 2.59 -4.12
N VAL A 81 -1.06 2.75 -5.30
CA VAL A 81 -1.33 4.03 -5.95
C VAL A 81 -2.83 4.13 -6.23
N ILE A 82 -3.43 5.27 -5.92
CA ILE A 82 -4.87 5.49 -6.13
C ILE A 82 -5.07 6.58 -7.18
N ASP A 83 -5.58 6.16 -8.33
CA ASP A 83 -5.98 7.00 -9.45
C ASP A 83 -7.48 7.32 -9.37
N LEU A 84 -7.81 8.59 -9.15
CA LEU A 84 -9.19 9.06 -9.01
C LEU A 84 -9.81 9.49 -10.36
N ASP A 85 -8.98 9.71 -11.39
CA ASP A 85 -9.41 10.37 -12.62
C ASP A 85 -9.56 9.40 -13.79
N SER A 86 -8.70 8.39 -13.87
CA SER A 86 -8.64 7.53 -15.07
C SER A 86 -9.78 6.51 -15.14
N GLU A 87 -10.46 6.46 -16.29
CA GLU A 87 -11.46 5.43 -16.64
C GLU A 87 -10.82 4.08 -17.06
N LYS A 88 -9.48 4.01 -17.08
CA LYS A 88 -8.70 2.82 -17.42
C LYS A 88 -7.47 2.75 -16.53
N TYR A 89 -6.96 1.55 -16.31
CA TYR A 89 -5.68 1.36 -15.64
C TYR A 89 -4.56 2.04 -16.43
N ASN A 90 -3.88 2.98 -15.78
CA ASN A 90 -2.72 3.66 -16.32
C ASN A 90 -1.50 2.74 -16.21
N GLU A 91 -0.98 2.29 -17.35
CA GLU A 91 0.19 1.40 -17.43
C GLU A 91 1.47 2.03 -16.86
N GLU A 92 1.62 3.36 -16.92
CA GLU A 92 2.77 4.04 -16.31
C GLU A 92 2.70 3.98 -14.78
N LEU A 93 1.51 4.25 -14.20
CA LEU A 93 1.30 4.11 -12.75
C LEU A 93 1.47 2.64 -12.31
N LYS A 94 0.96 1.69 -13.11
CA LYS A 94 1.12 0.25 -12.87
C LYS A 94 2.58 -0.18 -12.83
N ALA A 95 3.37 0.25 -13.81
CA ALA A 95 4.79 -0.05 -13.90
C ALA A 95 5.58 0.67 -12.78
N ASN A 96 5.18 1.90 -12.46
CA ASN A 96 5.80 2.67 -11.38
C ASN A 96 5.62 1.99 -10.03
N ILE A 97 4.38 1.66 -9.62
CA ILE A 97 4.13 1.02 -8.33
C ILE A 97 4.80 -0.36 -8.22
N HIS A 98 4.90 -1.09 -9.34
CA HIS A 98 5.68 -2.32 -9.40
C HIS A 98 7.17 -2.07 -9.11
N GLN A 99 7.76 -1.06 -9.76
CA GLN A 99 9.15 -0.70 -9.55
C GLN A 99 9.41 -0.24 -8.11
N GLN A 100 8.48 0.53 -7.52
CA GLN A 100 8.56 0.96 -6.13
C GLN A 100 8.52 -0.26 -5.18
N ALA A 101 7.62 -1.22 -5.43
CA ALA A 101 7.56 -2.48 -4.68
C ALA A 101 8.88 -3.28 -4.76
N ARG A 102 9.48 -3.38 -5.95
CA ARG A 102 10.79 -4.04 -6.10
C ARG A 102 11.91 -3.30 -5.38
N ARG A 103 11.94 -1.97 -5.42
CA ARG A 103 12.91 -1.19 -4.64
C ARG A 103 12.76 -1.40 -3.14
N LEU A 104 11.53 -1.41 -2.65
CA LEU A 104 11.25 -1.71 -1.25
C LEU A 104 11.76 -3.12 -0.90
N LYS A 105 11.55 -4.10 -1.79
CA LYS A 105 12.07 -5.46 -1.62
C LYS A 105 13.60 -5.52 -1.56
N GLU A 106 14.28 -4.80 -2.45
CA GLU A 106 15.73 -4.88 -2.63
C GLU A 106 16.50 -4.08 -1.57
N CYS A 107 15.98 -2.90 -1.20
CA CYS A 107 16.70 -1.92 -0.41
C CYS A 107 16.29 -1.90 1.06
N HIS A 108 15.07 -2.29 1.41
CA HIS A 108 14.57 -2.18 2.78
C HIS A 108 14.69 -3.51 3.55
N ILE A 109 15.47 -3.54 4.62
CA ILE A 109 15.83 -4.78 5.34
C ILE A 109 14.59 -5.54 5.82
N GLU A 110 13.63 -4.88 6.48
CA GLU A 110 12.42 -5.54 6.98
C GLU A 110 11.46 -5.98 5.86
N SER A 111 11.56 -5.41 4.64
CA SER A 111 10.75 -5.83 3.49
C SER A 111 11.39 -6.96 2.67
N LYS A 112 12.70 -7.17 2.77
CA LYS A 112 13.43 -8.25 2.05
C LYS A 112 12.83 -9.64 2.24
N PRO A 113 12.43 -10.09 3.44
CA PRO A 113 11.83 -11.42 3.58
C PRO A 113 10.34 -11.44 3.21
N LYS A 114 9.67 -10.27 3.19
CA LYS A 114 8.20 -10.18 3.14
C LYS A 114 7.64 -10.27 1.72
N PHE A 115 6.45 -10.82 1.60
CA PHE A 115 5.73 -10.86 0.33
C PHE A 115 5.14 -9.48 0.02
N ILE A 116 5.38 -8.98 -1.20
CA ILE A 116 4.95 -7.64 -1.61
C ILE A 116 3.96 -7.73 -2.76
N VAL A 117 2.80 -7.10 -2.59
CA VAL A 117 1.72 -7.07 -3.59
C VAL A 117 1.44 -5.63 -4.02
N PRO A 118 2.06 -5.15 -5.11
CA PRO A 118 1.73 -3.84 -5.64
C PRO A 118 0.29 -3.79 -6.15
N VAL A 119 -0.43 -2.72 -5.84
CA VAL A 119 -1.83 -2.53 -6.27
C VAL A 119 -2.02 -1.16 -6.90
N GLN A 120 -2.65 -1.12 -8.07
CA GLN A 120 -3.20 0.09 -8.65
C GLN A 120 -4.71 0.09 -8.45
N VAL A 121 -5.20 1.11 -7.76
CA VAL A 121 -6.63 1.37 -7.61
C VAL A 121 -7.02 2.45 -8.62
N ALA A 122 -7.97 2.14 -9.51
CA ALA A 122 -8.53 3.10 -10.46
C ALA A 122 -10.05 3.12 -10.33
N ILE A 123 -10.60 4.14 -9.67
CA ILE A 123 -12.01 4.12 -9.19
C ILE A 123 -13.06 4.13 -10.31
N ASN A 124 -12.71 4.70 -11.47
CA ASN A 124 -13.59 4.80 -12.63
C ASN A 124 -13.32 3.70 -13.67
N ALA A 125 -12.36 2.80 -13.42
CA ALA A 125 -11.99 1.75 -14.36
C ALA A 125 -13.00 0.59 -14.33
N THR A 126 -13.00 -0.22 -15.39
CA THR A 126 -13.72 -1.49 -15.39
C THR A 126 -12.91 -2.54 -14.62
N PRO A 127 -13.52 -3.33 -13.72
CA PRO A 127 -12.82 -4.39 -13.01
C PRO A 127 -12.09 -5.33 -13.97
N GLN A 128 -10.80 -5.56 -13.70
CA GLN A 128 -9.99 -6.46 -14.50
C GLN A 128 -9.52 -7.65 -13.66
N GLY A 129 -9.99 -8.84 -14.01
CA GLY A 129 -9.40 -10.07 -13.50
C GLY A 129 -8.00 -10.27 -14.08
N GLY A 130 -7.01 -10.39 -13.21
CA GLY A 130 -5.63 -10.70 -13.58
C GLY A 130 -5.23 -12.09 -13.08
N ALA A 131 -4.37 -12.78 -13.81
CA ALA A 131 -3.67 -13.93 -13.26
C ALA A 131 -2.70 -13.42 -12.19
N ILE A 132 -2.67 -14.08 -11.03
CA ILE A 132 -1.70 -13.78 -9.99
C ILE A 132 -0.39 -14.45 -10.41
N THR A 133 0.51 -13.68 -11.01
CA THR A 133 1.90 -14.12 -11.22
C THR A 133 2.74 -13.61 -10.07
N VAL A 134 3.57 -14.49 -9.52
CA VAL A 134 4.49 -14.18 -8.44
C VAL A 134 5.90 -14.48 -8.91
N SER A 135 6.78 -13.50 -8.77
CA SER A 135 8.20 -13.67 -9.07
C SER A 135 8.90 -14.49 -7.98
N GLU A 136 10.04 -15.10 -8.31
CA GLU A 136 10.86 -15.83 -7.32
C GLU A 136 11.28 -14.94 -6.14
N ASP A 137 11.37 -13.63 -6.36
CA ASP A 137 11.67 -12.60 -5.37
C ASP A 137 10.51 -12.29 -4.41
N LEU A 138 9.40 -13.06 -4.41
CA LEU A 138 8.20 -12.81 -3.59
C LEU A 138 7.56 -11.42 -3.82
N VAL A 139 7.70 -10.90 -5.03
CA VAL A 139 6.98 -9.71 -5.50
C VAL A 139 5.97 -10.17 -6.56
N ALA A 140 4.69 -9.87 -6.33
CA ALA A 140 3.64 -10.17 -7.29
C ALA A 140 3.62 -9.14 -8.45
N ASP A 141 3.01 -9.52 -9.57
CA ASP A 141 2.59 -8.56 -10.59
C ASP A 141 1.65 -7.51 -9.97
N THR A 142 1.65 -6.29 -10.52
CA THR A 142 0.74 -5.24 -10.05
C THR A 142 -0.70 -5.65 -10.28
N MET A 143 -1.45 -5.74 -9.18
CA MET A 143 -2.86 -6.02 -9.18
C MET A 143 -3.64 -4.76 -9.55
N CYS A 144 -4.70 -4.92 -10.34
CA CYS A 144 -5.57 -3.85 -10.79
C CYS A 144 -6.91 -3.99 -10.05
N ASP A 145 -7.33 -2.97 -9.31
CA ASP A 145 -8.61 -2.96 -8.58
C ASP A 145 -9.36 -1.65 -8.83
N THR A 146 -10.69 -1.67 -8.72
CA THR A 146 -11.50 -0.44 -8.77
C THR A 146 -11.61 0.24 -7.41
N GLY A 147 -11.06 -0.38 -6.37
CA GLY A 147 -11.18 0.01 -4.97
C GLY A 147 -12.34 -0.68 -4.28
N GLU A 148 -13.30 -1.26 -5.01
CA GLU A 148 -14.44 -1.96 -4.43
C GLU A 148 -14.09 -3.34 -3.86
N HIS A 149 -13.03 -3.98 -4.39
CA HIS A 149 -12.64 -5.34 -4.02
C HIS A 149 -11.30 -5.39 -3.29
N LEU A 150 -10.75 -4.23 -2.92
CA LEU A 150 -9.45 -4.12 -2.27
C LEU A 150 -9.38 -4.94 -0.96
N ALA A 151 -10.43 -4.90 -0.13
CA ALA A 151 -10.48 -5.67 1.11
C ALA A 151 -10.39 -7.19 0.85
N ALA A 152 -11.14 -7.68 -0.14
CA ALA A 152 -11.14 -9.09 -0.54
C ALA A 152 -9.79 -9.49 -1.15
N LEU A 153 -9.15 -8.60 -1.91
CA LEU A 153 -7.81 -8.81 -2.46
C LEU A 153 -6.77 -8.95 -1.34
N ILE A 154 -6.72 -7.99 -0.41
CA ILE A 154 -5.79 -8.03 0.74
C ILE A 154 -6.01 -9.33 1.52
N GLU A 155 -7.27 -9.68 1.81
CA GLU A 155 -7.58 -10.90 2.54
C GLU A 155 -7.14 -12.17 1.78
N HIS A 156 -7.37 -12.23 0.46
CA HIS A 156 -7.01 -13.37 -0.38
C HIS A 156 -5.50 -13.66 -0.31
N PHE A 157 -4.68 -12.64 -0.57
CA PHE A 157 -3.22 -12.78 -0.52
C PHE A 157 -2.74 -13.12 0.90
N SER A 158 -3.27 -12.43 1.92
CA SER A 158 -2.87 -12.68 3.30
C SER A 158 -3.31 -14.05 3.82
N ASN A 159 -4.34 -14.67 3.25
CA ASN A 159 -4.71 -16.04 3.57
C ASN A 159 -3.82 -17.07 2.86
N GLN A 160 -3.35 -16.76 1.65
CA GLN A 160 -2.50 -17.63 0.84
C GLN A 160 -1.03 -17.62 1.27
N TYR A 161 -0.48 -16.46 1.60
CA TYR A 161 0.96 -16.25 1.87
C TYR A 161 1.24 -15.81 3.31
N LYS A 162 0.47 -16.33 4.27
CA LYS A 162 0.58 -15.99 5.71
C LYS A 162 2.03 -15.94 6.17
N ASP A 163 2.39 -14.82 6.78
CA ASP A 163 3.73 -14.57 7.33
C ASP A 163 3.61 -13.93 8.73
N ASP A 164 4.73 -13.82 9.43
CA ASP A 164 4.79 -13.18 10.74
C ASP A 164 4.42 -11.71 10.62
N GLN A 165 3.62 -11.24 11.59
CA GLN A 165 3.15 -9.86 11.66
C GLN A 165 4.33 -8.89 11.57
N ILE A 166 4.17 -7.86 10.75
CA ILE A 166 5.14 -6.77 10.66
C ILE A 166 4.85 -5.80 11.81
N ILE A 167 5.89 -5.44 12.55
CA ILE A 167 5.81 -4.41 13.59
C ILE A 167 6.11 -3.07 12.91
N LEU A 168 5.11 -2.19 12.83
CA LEU A 168 5.20 -0.92 12.10
C LEU A 168 6.41 -0.06 12.48
N SER A 169 6.71 0.06 13.78
CA SER A 169 7.84 0.86 14.26
C SER A 169 9.17 0.29 13.79
N ASP A 170 9.36 -1.02 13.90
CA ASP A 170 10.58 -1.70 13.44
C ASP A 170 10.71 -1.61 11.92
N TRP A 171 9.58 -1.72 11.21
CA TRP A 171 9.54 -1.57 9.76
C TRP A 171 9.90 -0.16 9.30
N LEU A 172 9.46 0.90 9.97
CA LEU A 172 9.82 2.28 9.57
C LEU A 172 11.27 2.64 9.95
N ASP A 173 11.76 2.14 11.09
CA ASP A 173 13.13 2.41 11.59
C ASP A 173 14.19 1.53 10.93
N SER A 174 13.76 0.50 10.20
CA SER A 174 14.68 -0.42 9.52
C SER A 174 15.58 0.29 8.52
N ASP A 175 16.76 -0.28 8.35
CA ASP A 175 17.73 0.24 7.42
C ASP A 175 17.27 0.08 5.96
N TYR A 176 17.49 1.15 5.22
CA TYR A 176 17.33 1.24 3.78
C TYR A 176 18.71 1.37 3.15
N GLU A 177 19.09 0.36 2.37
CA GLU A 177 20.37 0.24 1.66
C GLU A 177 20.21 0.68 0.21
N ILE A 178 20.85 1.79 -0.17
CA ILE A 178 20.92 2.20 -1.58
C ILE A 178 22.10 1.47 -2.21
N THR A 179 21.82 0.53 -3.10
CA THR A 179 22.85 -0.21 -3.85
C THR A 179 23.32 0.54 -5.09
#